data_AF-A0A433VGA7-F1
#
_entry.id   AF-A0A433VGA7-F1
#
_cell.length_a   1.000
_cell.length_b   1.000
_cell.length_c   1.000
_cell.angle_alpha   90.00
_cell.angle_beta   90.00
_cell.angle_gamma   90.00
#
_symmetry.space_group_name_H-M   'P 1'
#
loop_
_entity.id
_entity.type
_entity.pdbx_description
1 polymer ?
#
loop_
_entity_poly.entity_id
_entity_poly.type
_entity_poly.pdbx_seq_one_letter_code
_entity_poly.pdbx_strand_id
1 'polypeptide(L)'
;MAPTNRNPPTSNRQLLIILSIFLSIILCIIWLIGLLIDNLVWIVPPDVETKLGTLIAPTYEKLSQPSQTQDILNQLLNKLESNLPSEQHKRDYQIIYVPDKTVNALALPGDRIVIFDGLLKQAESENELMMILGHELGHFANRDHLRSILRQLILPIALASITGNNDLLVSVASGITTFSDAKYSQSQESQADEIGLNLLYKTYGHVAGATDFFNRLSKQKNIDIAFLSTHPAPQQRVKNLQRLIKQKNYKIKNVFPLPKEL
;
A
#
# COMPACT_ATOMS: atom_id res chain seq x y z
N MET A 1 61.13 -10.16 2.78
CA MET A 1 60.58 -11.04 1.73
C MET A 1 59.22 -10.49 1.33
N ALA A 2 59.04 -10.08 0.07
CA ALA A 2 57.72 -9.68 -0.41
C ALA A 2 56.81 -10.92 -0.47
N PRO A 3 55.54 -10.84 -0.06
CA PRO A 3 54.63 -11.98 -0.15
C PRO A 3 54.49 -12.42 -1.61
N THR A 4 54.89 -13.65 -1.91
CA THR A 4 54.69 -14.25 -3.23
C THR A 4 53.19 -14.46 -3.44
N ASN A 5 52.64 -13.82 -4.47
CA ASN A 5 51.24 -13.98 -4.84
C ASN A 5 50.99 -15.47 -5.18
N ARG A 6 50.15 -16.13 -4.36
CA ARG A 6 49.85 -17.56 -4.49
C ARG A 6 48.77 -17.87 -5.53
N ASN A 7 48.16 -16.84 -6.12
CA ASN A 7 47.03 -17.02 -7.03
C ASN A 7 47.49 -16.89 -8.50
N PRO A 8 47.00 -17.76 -9.40
CA PRO A 8 47.19 -17.58 -10.84
C PRO A 8 46.56 -16.26 -11.32
N PRO A 9 47.01 -15.68 -12.45
CA PRO A 9 46.43 -14.45 -12.99
C PRO A 9 44.93 -14.64 -13.25
N THR A 10 44.11 -13.69 -12.78
CA THR A 10 42.66 -13.77 -12.85
C THR A 10 42.19 -13.81 -14.30
N SER A 11 41.46 -14.86 -14.66
CA SER A 11 40.75 -14.95 -15.93
C SER A 11 39.41 -14.21 -15.85
N ASN A 12 38.96 -13.60 -16.95
CA ASN A 12 37.61 -13.01 -17.06
C ASN A 12 36.51 -14.00 -16.63
N ARG A 13 36.70 -15.30 -16.87
CA ARG A 13 35.79 -16.36 -16.44
C ARG A 13 35.73 -16.48 -14.91
N GLN A 14 36.87 -16.41 -14.23
CA GLN A 14 36.93 -16.48 -12.76
C GLN A 14 36.27 -15.25 -12.14
N LEU A 15 36.49 -14.06 -12.71
CA LEU A 15 35.84 -12.83 -12.26
C LEU A 15 34.32 -12.90 -12.42
N LEU A 16 33.83 -13.38 -13.57
CA LEU A 16 32.40 -13.57 -13.80
C LEU A 16 31.77 -14.59 -12.82
N ILE A 17 32.47 -15.68 -12.51
CA ILE A 17 32.00 -16.66 -11.53
C ILE A 17 31.89 -16.03 -10.14
N ILE A 18 32.92 -15.32 -9.69
CA ILE A 18 32.92 -14.66 -8.37
C ILE A 18 31.80 -13.61 -8.29
N LEU A 19 31.66 -12.78 -9.33
CA LEU A 19 30.60 -11.77 -9.40
C LEU A 19 29.21 -12.41 -9.39
N SER A 20 29.03 -13.51 -10.13
CA SER A 20 27.75 -14.23 -10.17
C SER A 20 27.40 -14.81 -8.81
N ILE A 21 28.35 -15.45 -8.13
CA ILE A 21 28.16 -15.98 -6.76
C ILE A 21 27.79 -14.84 -5.81
N PHE A 22 28.52 -13.73 -5.85
CA PHE A 22 28.27 -12.57 -5.01
C PHE A 22 26.86 -11.99 -5.24
N LEU A 23 26.46 -11.82 -6.50
CA LEU A 23 25.12 -11.33 -6.84
C LEU A 23 24.03 -12.32 -6.41
N SER A 24 24.23 -13.62 -6.59
CA SER A 24 23.29 -14.66 -6.13
C SER A 24 23.12 -14.64 -4.62
N ILE A 25 24.20 -14.44 -3.86
CA ILE A 25 24.13 -14.31 -2.39
C ILE A 25 23.31 -13.07 -2.01
N ILE A 26 23.57 -11.91 -2.64
CA ILE A 26 22.80 -10.69 -2.37
C ILE A 26 21.30 -10.91 -2.64
N LEU A 27 20.96 -11.49 -3.80
CA LEU A 27 19.57 -11.77 -4.15
C LEU A 27 18.91 -12.75 -3.16
N CYS A 28 19.64 -13.78 -2.72
CA CYS A 28 19.17 -14.72 -1.71
C CYS A 28 18.90 -14.03 -0.37
N ILE A 29 19.77 -13.12 0.07
CA ILE A 29 19.58 -12.34 1.30
C ILE A 29 18.35 -11.44 1.18
N ILE A 30 18.19 -10.71 0.08
CA ILE A 30 17.02 -9.85 -0.16
C ILE A 30 15.73 -10.68 -0.11
N TRP A 31 15.72 -11.85 -0.74
CA TRP A 31 14.59 -12.77 -0.72
C TRP A 31 14.28 -13.28 0.70
N LEU A 32 15.30 -13.68 1.45
CA LEU A 32 15.15 -14.14 2.83
C LEU A 32 14.62 -13.03 3.75
N ILE A 33 15.08 -11.79 3.58
CA ILE A 33 14.54 -10.62 4.29
C ILE A 33 13.06 -10.42 3.97
N GLY A 34 12.66 -10.59 2.70
CA GLY A 34 11.25 -10.54 2.31
C GLY A 34 10.40 -11.56 3.07
N LEU A 35 10.83 -12.82 3.10
CA LEU A 35 10.16 -13.87 3.86
C LEU A 35 10.09 -13.55 5.36
N LEU A 36 11.17 -13.02 5.93
CA LEU A 36 11.22 -12.63 7.33
C LEU A 36 10.22 -11.50 7.62
N ILE A 37 10.14 -10.47 6.78
CA ILE A 37 9.18 -9.37 6.91
C ILE A 37 7.73 -9.89 6.86
N ASP A 38 7.41 -10.77 5.90
CA ASP A 38 6.06 -11.32 5.73
C ASP A 38 5.56 -12.08 6.96
N ASN A 39 6.47 -12.67 7.73
CA ASN A 39 6.16 -13.32 9.00
C ASN A 39 6.16 -12.33 10.19
N LEU A 40 7.14 -11.43 10.24
CA LEU A 40 7.28 -10.47 11.35
C LEU A 40 6.09 -9.55 11.49
N VAL A 41 5.46 -9.12 10.39
CA VAL A 41 4.30 -8.22 10.47
C VAL A 41 3.17 -8.81 11.29
N TRP A 42 3.00 -10.12 11.39
CA TRP A 42 1.96 -10.74 12.20
C TRP A 42 2.27 -10.78 13.70
N ILE A 43 3.54 -10.60 14.06
CA ILE A 43 4.02 -10.57 15.45
C ILE A 43 3.96 -9.16 16.02
N VAL A 44 3.98 -8.12 15.17
CA VAL A 44 3.93 -6.71 15.60
C VAL A 44 2.65 -6.45 16.40
N PRO A 45 2.73 -6.10 17.70
CA PRO A 45 1.55 -5.79 18.51
C PRO A 45 0.87 -4.49 18.06
N PRO A 46 -0.44 -4.33 18.29
CA PRO A 46 -1.17 -3.10 17.99
C PRO A 46 -0.53 -1.84 18.59
N ASP A 47 -0.04 -1.90 19.84
CA ASP A 47 0.60 -0.75 20.49
C ASP A 47 1.86 -0.24 19.76
N VAL A 48 2.62 -1.16 19.16
CA VAL A 48 3.81 -0.81 18.38
C VAL A 48 3.38 -0.15 17.07
N GLU A 49 2.35 -0.69 16.42
CA GLU A 49 1.78 -0.10 15.22
C GLU A 49 1.20 1.30 15.48
N THR A 50 0.50 1.51 16.60
CA THR A 50 0.02 2.84 17.01
C THR A 50 1.18 3.81 17.24
N LYS A 51 2.27 3.37 17.89
CA LYS A 51 3.48 4.20 18.04
C LYS A 51 4.09 4.59 16.70
N LEU A 52 4.16 3.66 15.73
CA LEU A 52 4.59 4.01 14.38
C LEU A 52 3.66 5.05 13.75
N GLY A 53 2.35 4.93 13.97
CA GLY A 53 1.36 5.91 13.54
C GLY A 53 1.65 7.31 14.08
N THR A 54 2.02 7.43 15.36
CA THR A 54 2.37 8.73 15.96
C THR A 54 3.60 9.42 15.35
N LEU A 55 4.44 8.69 14.61
CA LEU A 55 5.59 9.25 13.90
C LEU A 55 5.22 9.77 12.50
N ILE A 56 4.22 9.14 11.86
CA ILE A 56 3.88 9.38 10.45
C ILE A 56 2.61 10.23 10.32
N ALA A 57 1.53 9.89 11.03
CA ALA A 57 0.25 10.58 10.93
C ALA A 57 0.35 12.12 11.10
N PRO A 58 1.16 12.67 12.02
CA PRO A 58 1.27 14.12 12.17
C PRO A 58 1.78 14.87 10.93
N THR A 59 2.48 14.21 9.99
CA THR A 59 2.91 14.86 8.74
C THR A 59 1.71 15.15 7.82
N TYR A 60 0.69 14.30 7.86
CA TYR A 60 -0.55 14.46 7.10
C TYR A 60 -1.62 15.23 7.88
N GLU A 61 -1.74 15.02 9.19
CA GLU A 61 -2.69 15.76 10.04
C GLU A 61 -2.44 17.27 10.01
N LYS A 62 -1.18 17.70 9.95
CA LYS A 62 -0.83 19.14 9.78
C LYS A 62 -1.28 19.73 8.45
N LEU A 63 -1.39 18.90 7.42
CA LEU A 63 -1.90 19.28 6.10
C LEU A 63 -3.44 19.19 6.04
N SER A 64 -4.02 18.44 6.96
CA SER A 64 -5.46 18.27 7.09
C SER A 64 -6.11 19.45 7.80
N GLN A 65 -7.40 19.65 7.53
CA GLN A 65 -8.25 20.61 8.24
C GLN A 65 -9.57 19.90 8.60
N PRO A 66 -10.05 20.04 9.85
CA PRO A 66 -11.40 19.62 10.20
C PRO A 66 -12.40 20.21 9.21
N SER A 67 -13.17 19.35 8.57
CA SER A 67 -14.06 19.74 7.47
C SER A 67 -15.24 18.79 7.38
N GLN A 68 -16.36 19.30 6.87
CA GLN A 68 -17.53 18.49 6.57
C GLN A 68 -17.20 17.32 5.64
N THR A 69 -16.28 17.53 4.68
CA THR A 69 -15.74 16.48 3.81
C THR A 69 -15.16 15.33 4.63
N GLN A 70 -14.30 15.61 5.61
CA GLN A 70 -13.71 14.58 6.48
C GLN A 70 -14.79 13.82 7.28
N ASP A 71 -15.78 14.51 7.81
CA ASP A 71 -16.87 13.88 8.56
C ASP A 71 -17.69 12.92 7.68
N ILE A 72 -17.98 13.31 6.45
CA ILE A 72 -18.67 12.45 5.48
C ILE A 72 -17.82 11.24 5.11
N LEU A 73 -16.52 11.42 4.88
CA LEU A 73 -15.62 10.31 4.60
C LEU A 73 -15.54 9.32 5.77
N ASN A 74 -15.49 9.82 7.01
CA ASN A 74 -15.56 8.98 8.21
C ASN A 74 -16.91 8.24 8.31
N GLN A 75 -18.03 8.88 7.96
CA GLN A 75 -19.33 8.20 7.92
C GLN A 75 -19.37 7.08 6.86
N LEU A 76 -18.79 7.31 5.68
CA LEU A 76 -18.67 6.29 4.65
C LEU A 76 -17.77 5.13 5.09
N LEU A 77 -16.63 5.44 5.74
CA LEU A 77 -15.74 4.44 6.32
C LEU A 77 -16.46 3.58 7.37
N ASN A 78 -17.19 4.21 8.31
CA ASN A 78 -17.98 3.52 9.33
C ASN A 78 -19.00 2.52 8.74
N LYS A 79 -19.61 2.84 7.58
CA LYS A 79 -20.51 1.90 6.87
C LYS A 79 -19.76 0.63 6.42
N LEU A 80 -18.51 0.76 5.94
CA LEU A 80 -17.68 -0.39 5.57
C LEU A 80 -17.24 -1.18 6.80
N GLU A 81 -16.80 -0.48 7.85
CA GLU A 81 -16.29 -1.11 9.07
C GLU A 81 -17.29 -2.04 9.74
N SER A 82 -18.58 -1.69 9.72
CA SER A 82 -19.66 -2.55 10.24
C SER A 82 -19.74 -3.94 9.60
N ASN A 83 -19.05 -4.15 8.46
CA ASN A 83 -19.02 -5.39 7.69
C ASN A 83 -17.67 -6.14 7.78
N LEU A 84 -16.70 -5.60 8.52
CA LEU A 84 -15.41 -6.25 8.77
C LEU A 84 -15.58 -7.49 9.68
N PRO A 85 -14.61 -8.41 9.71
CA PRO A 85 -14.59 -9.48 10.70
C PRO A 85 -14.49 -8.94 12.14
N SER A 86 -15.04 -9.66 13.12
CA SER A 86 -15.08 -9.25 14.54
C SER A 86 -13.72 -8.93 15.15
N GLU A 87 -12.66 -9.61 14.71
CA GLU A 87 -11.29 -9.35 15.17
C GLU A 87 -10.78 -7.96 14.74
N GLN A 88 -11.33 -7.40 13.67
CA GLN A 88 -10.98 -6.07 13.15
C GLN A 88 -11.89 -4.95 13.69
N HIS A 89 -13.01 -5.27 14.34
CA HIS A 89 -13.89 -4.28 14.97
C HIS A 89 -13.30 -3.58 16.20
N LYS A 90 -12.13 -4.01 16.69
CA LYS A 90 -11.42 -3.37 17.82
C LYS A 90 -10.50 -2.22 17.39
N ARG A 91 -10.49 -1.89 16.10
CA ARG A 91 -9.64 -0.85 15.50
C ARG A 91 -10.43 0.46 15.42
N ASP A 92 -9.73 1.58 15.46
CA ASP A 92 -10.31 2.93 15.40
C ASP A 92 -9.85 3.61 14.11
N TYR A 93 -10.38 3.14 12.97
CA TYR A 93 -10.00 3.68 11.67
C TYR A 93 -10.55 5.10 11.50
N GLN A 94 -9.69 6.02 11.10
CA GLN A 94 -10.06 7.42 10.89
C GLN A 94 -9.47 7.95 9.59
N ILE A 95 -10.27 8.76 8.91
CA ILE A 95 -9.86 9.48 7.71
C ILE A 95 -9.10 10.75 8.08
N ILE A 96 -7.94 10.93 7.46
CA ILE A 96 -7.23 12.20 7.37
C ILE A 96 -7.48 12.74 5.96
N TYR A 97 -8.33 13.75 5.85
CA TYR A 97 -8.58 14.40 4.57
C TYR A 97 -7.53 15.48 4.31
N VAL A 98 -6.85 15.41 3.17
CA VAL A 98 -5.82 16.37 2.75
C VAL A 98 -6.32 17.15 1.53
N PRO A 99 -6.53 18.48 1.63
CA PRO A 99 -7.04 19.32 0.54
C PRO A 99 -5.94 19.64 -0.50
N ASP A 100 -5.31 18.60 -1.04
CA ASP A 100 -4.26 18.69 -2.06
C ASP A 100 -4.69 17.96 -3.35
N LYS A 101 -4.25 18.49 -4.50
CA LYS A 101 -4.68 18.03 -5.83
C LYS A 101 -4.11 16.67 -6.22
N THR A 102 -3.26 16.07 -5.40
CA THR A 102 -2.73 14.73 -5.60
C THR A 102 -3.87 13.71 -5.70
N VAL A 103 -3.84 12.85 -6.72
CA VAL A 103 -4.77 11.73 -6.86
C VAL A 103 -4.17 10.55 -6.11
N ASN A 104 -4.48 10.39 -4.82
CA ASN A 104 -4.01 9.27 -4.00
C ASN A 104 -4.90 8.98 -2.79
N ALA A 105 -4.73 7.81 -2.20
CA ALA A 105 -5.17 7.41 -0.86
C ALA A 105 -4.12 6.47 -0.25
N LEU A 106 -3.99 6.44 1.08
CA LEU A 106 -2.95 5.67 1.77
C LEU A 106 -3.44 5.11 3.11
N ALA A 107 -3.24 3.82 3.35
CA ALA A 107 -3.30 3.21 4.68
C ALA A 107 -2.00 3.45 5.49
N LEU A 108 -2.09 4.20 6.59
CA LEU A 108 -0.99 4.48 7.52
C LEU A 108 -1.11 3.64 8.81
N PRO A 109 0.01 3.33 9.50
CA PRO A 109 -0.04 2.74 10.84
C PRO A 109 -0.86 3.58 11.83
N GLY A 110 -1.44 2.91 12.82
CA GLY A 110 -2.29 3.57 13.82
C GLY A 110 -3.70 3.87 13.33
N ASP A 111 -4.22 3.05 12.40
CA ASP A 111 -5.61 3.10 11.94
C ASP A 111 -5.96 4.46 11.30
N ARG A 112 -5.07 4.96 10.43
CA ARG A 112 -5.29 6.21 9.69
C ARG A 112 -5.32 5.96 8.19
N ILE A 113 -6.37 6.41 7.52
CA ILE A 113 -6.49 6.40 6.06
C ILE A 113 -6.37 7.84 5.59
N VAL A 114 -5.36 8.14 4.76
CA VAL A 114 -5.22 9.45 4.13
C VAL A 114 -5.99 9.44 2.81
N ILE A 115 -6.81 10.46 2.57
CA ILE A 115 -7.45 10.71 1.27
C ILE A 115 -7.13 12.12 0.82
N PHE A 116 -6.73 12.25 -0.45
CA PHE A 116 -6.43 13.53 -1.07
C PHE A 116 -7.60 14.03 -1.91
N ASP A 117 -7.83 15.35 -1.92
CA ASP A 117 -8.87 16.04 -2.71
C ASP A 117 -8.79 15.69 -4.21
N GLY A 118 -7.59 15.52 -4.76
CA GLY A 118 -7.41 15.08 -6.14
C GLY A 118 -8.07 13.73 -6.44
N LEU A 119 -8.05 12.78 -5.50
CA LEU A 119 -8.72 11.49 -5.67
C LEU A 119 -10.24 11.65 -5.60
N LEU A 120 -10.76 12.43 -4.65
CA LEU A 120 -12.19 12.68 -4.51
C LEU A 120 -12.79 13.29 -5.77
N LYS A 121 -12.08 14.24 -6.38
CA LYS A 121 -12.49 14.89 -7.64
C LYS A 121 -12.51 13.96 -8.87
N GLN A 122 -11.87 12.79 -8.76
CA GLN A 122 -11.87 11.77 -9.83
C GLN A 122 -12.91 10.66 -9.58
N ALA A 123 -13.47 10.58 -8.37
CA ALA A 123 -14.56 9.67 -8.07
C ALA A 123 -15.86 10.20 -8.71
N GLU A 124 -16.65 9.32 -9.32
CA GLU A 124 -17.89 9.67 -10.00
C GLU A 124 -19.13 9.08 -9.29
N SER A 125 -18.93 8.24 -8.28
CA SER A 125 -20.02 7.66 -7.47
C SER A 125 -19.57 7.30 -6.05
N GLU A 126 -20.52 7.21 -5.11
CA GLU A 126 -20.26 6.72 -3.74
C GLU A 126 -19.70 5.28 -3.80
N ASN A 127 -20.19 4.44 -4.70
CA ASN A 127 -19.68 3.06 -4.83
C ASN A 127 -18.20 2.99 -5.20
N GLU A 128 -17.71 3.87 -6.07
CA GLU A 128 -16.28 3.93 -6.41
C GLU A 128 -15.45 4.35 -5.22
N LEU A 129 -15.88 5.39 -4.49
CA LEU A 129 -15.20 5.86 -3.29
C LEU A 129 -15.18 4.76 -2.20
N MET A 130 -16.29 4.04 -2.05
CA MET A 130 -16.41 2.90 -1.12
C MET A 130 -15.54 1.72 -1.56
N MET A 131 -15.33 1.50 -2.85
CA MET A 131 -14.39 0.50 -3.35
C MET A 131 -12.95 0.88 -3.00
N ILE A 132 -12.57 2.16 -3.12
CA ILE A 132 -11.24 2.67 -2.76
C ILE A 132 -11.02 2.56 -1.24
N LEU A 133 -11.97 3.03 -0.43
CA LEU A 133 -11.91 2.89 1.02
C LEU A 133 -11.83 1.44 1.47
N GLY A 134 -12.65 0.56 0.87
CA GLY A 134 -12.63 -0.87 1.15
C GLY A 134 -11.30 -1.53 0.74
N HIS A 135 -10.66 -1.04 -0.32
CA HIS A 135 -9.32 -1.47 -0.74
C HIS A 135 -8.25 -1.06 0.29
N GLU A 136 -8.27 0.18 0.79
CA GLU A 136 -7.36 0.61 1.87
C GLU A 136 -7.55 -0.21 3.16
N LEU A 137 -8.80 -0.53 3.53
CA LEU A 137 -9.09 -1.47 4.63
C LEU A 137 -8.55 -2.88 4.33
N GLY A 138 -8.51 -3.29 3.07
CA GLY A 138 -7.86 -4.52 2.63
C GLY A 138 -6.36 -4.52 2.89
N HIS A 139 -5.67 -3.40 2.68
CA HIS A 139 -4.25 -3.27 3.04
C HIS A 139 -4.02 -3.36 4.56
N PHE A 140 -4.90 -2.78 5.37
CA PHE A 140 -4.86 -2.94 6.83
C PHE A 140 -5.05 -4.40 7.24
N ALA A 141 -6.06 -5.07 6.69
CA ALA A 141 -6.35 -6.47 6.98
C ALA A 141 -5.15 -7.37 6.66
N ASN A 142 -4.40 -7.06 5.61
CA ASN A 142 -3.21 -7.80 5.24
C ASN A 142 -1.96 -7.34 6.01
N ARG A 143 -1.95 -6.15 6.63
CA ARG A 143 -0.79 -5.47 7.24
C ARG A 143 0.27 -5.00 6.23
N ASP A 144 -0.17 -4.59 5.03
CA ASP A 144 0.73 -4.20 3.94
C ASP A 144 1.52 -2.92 4.23
N HIS A 145 0.93 -1.98 4.96
CA HIS A 145 1.60 -0.77 5.46
C HIS A 145 2.79 -1.09 6.36
N LEU A 146 2.64 -2.08 7.25
CA LEU A 146 3.75 -2.56 8.08
C LEU A 146 4.83 -3.26 7.26
N ARG A 147 4.46 -4.05 6.25
CA ARG A 147 5.45 -4.66 5.33
C ARG A 147 6.27 -3.59 4.64
N SER A 148 5.63 -2.51 4.20
CA SER A 148 6.31 -1.38 3.56
C SER A 148 7.31 -0.73 4.52
N ILE A 149 6.89 -0.40 5.75
CA ILE A 149 7.79 0.22 6.75
C ILE A 149 8.94 -0.71 7.11
N LEU A 150 8.66 -1.98 7.44
CA LEU A 150 9.72 -2.92 7.80
C LEU A 150 10.72 -3.13 6.66
N ARG A 151 10.27 -3.09 5.40
CA ARG A 151 11.16 -3.15 4.23
C ARG A 151 12.05 -1.91 4.15
N GLN A 152 11.48 -0.73 4.36
CA GLN A 152 12.22 0.54 4.37
C GLN A 152 13.23 0.62 5.53
N LEU A 153 12.97 -0.06 6.64
CA LEU A 153 13.89 -0.14 7.78
C LEU A 153 14.99 -1.20 7.59
N ILE A 154 14.60 -2.44 7.30
CA ILE A 154 15.49 -3.61 7.37
C ILE A 154 16.40 -3.68 6.15
N LEU A 155 15.89 -3.36 4.96
CA LEU A 155 16.66 -3.53 3.72
C LEU A 155 17.89 -2.63 3.66
N PRO A 156 17.82 -1.31 3.95
CA PRO A 156 19.01 -0.46 3.94
C PRO A 156 20.03 -0.87 5.00
N ILE A 157 19.59 -1.30 6.19
CA ILE A 157 20.48 -1.80 7.25
C ILE A 157 21.24 -3.06 6.79
N ALA A 158 20.53 -4.01 6.18
CA ALA A 158 21.15 -5.23 5.66
C ALA A 158 22.15 -4.92 4.53
N LEU A 159 21.78 -4.04 3.59
CA LEU A 159 22.66 -3.64 2.50
C LEU A 159 23.88 -2.85 2.99
N ALA A 160 23.73 -1.95 3.97
CA ALA A 160 24.85 -1.26 4.60
C ALA A 160 25.83 -2.25 5.25
N SER A 161 25.31 -3.28 5.92
CA SER A 161 26.13 -4.30 6.57
C SER A 161 26.93 -5.15 5.56
N ILE A 162 26.38 -5.42 4.37
CA ILE A 162 27.05 -6.19 3.32
C ILE A 162 28.05 -5.32 2.53
N THR A 163 27.67 -4.08 2.23
CA THR A 163 28.44 -3.20 1.34
C THR A 163 29.44 -2.30 2.07
N GLY A 164 29.28 -2.13 3.38
CA GLY A 164 30.01 -1.13 4.17
C GLY A 164 29.58 0.32 3.90
N ASN A 165 28.54 0.54 3.08
CA ASN A 165 28.06 1.88 2.75
C ASN A 165 27.08 2.40 3.80
N ASN A 166 27.58 3.22 4.73
CA ASN A 166 26.78 3.80 5.81
C ASN A 166 25.81 4.88 5.34
N ASP A 167 25.95 5.43 4.13
CA ASP A 167 24.99 6.41 3.60
C ASP A 167 23.59 5.81 3.44
N LEU A 168 23.50 4.49 3.27
CA LEU A 168 22.24 3.75 3.24
C LEU A 168 21.51 3.77 4.58
N LEU A 169 22.17 4.08 5.70
CA LEU A 169 21.50 4.21 7.00
C LEU A 169 20.82 5.57 7.16
N VAL A 170 21.31 6.61 6.47
CA VAL A 170 20.71 7.95 6.50
C VAL A 170 19.32 7.95 5.86
N SER A 171 19.11 7.12 4.82
CA SER A 171 17.81 7.00 4.13
C SER A 171 16.72 6.34 4.98
N VAL A 172 17.09 5.61 6.04
CA VAL A 172 16.13 5.00 6.97
C VAL A 172 15.37 6.08 7.74
N ALA A 173 16.07 7.12 8.22
CA ALA A 173 15.46 8.19 9.01
C ALA A 173 14.49 9.05 8.18
N SER A 174 14.83 9.32 6.91
CA SER A 174 13.96 10.11 6.02
C SER A 174 12.82 9.29 5.40
N GLY A 175 13.02 7.98 5.18
CA GLY A 175 12.00 7.11 4.57
C GLY A 175 10.76 6.93 5.43
N ILE A 176 10.93 6.78 6.76
CA ILE A 176 9.80 6.61 7.69
C ILE A 176 8.84 7.81 7.63
N THR A 177 9.35 9.02 7.45
CA THR A 177 8.53 10.24 7.40
C THR A 177 7.84 10.47 6.05
N THR A 178 8.28 9.78 5.00
CA THR A 178 7.79 9.92 3.61
C THR A 178 7.13 8.61 3.17
N PHE A 179 6.11 8.16 3.92
CA PHE A 179 5.43 6.88 3.68
C PHE A 179 4.68 6.82 2.32
N SER A 180 4.52 7.94 1.63
CA SER A 180 3.90 8.03 0.29
C SER A 180 4.57 7.17 -0.80
N ASP A 181 5.79 6.68 -0.57
CA ASP A 181 6.54 5.88 -1.55
C ASP A 181 6.30 4.36 -1.42
N ALA A 182 5.31 3.95 -0.61
CA ALA A 182 4.94 2.55 -0.48
C ALA A 182 4.58 1.94 -1.84
N LYS A 183 5.20 0.81 -2.19
CA LYS A 183 4.90 0.06 -3.41
C LYS A 183 4.38 -1.32 -3.06
N TYR A 184 3.15 -1.61 -3.48
CA TYR A 184 2.52 -2.90 -3.22
C TYR A 184 2.73 -3.86 -4.39
N SER A 185 2.91 -5.13 -4.05
CA SER A 185 2.99 -6.21 -5.03
C SER A 185 1.63 -6.49 -5.65
N GLN A 186 1.61 -7.11 -6.82
CA GLN A 186 0.35 -7.50 -7.48
C GLN A 186 -0.52 -8.43 -6.61
N SER A 187 0.09 -9.26 -5.76
CA SER A 187 -0.65 -10.13 -4.84
C SER A 187 -1.26 -9.35 -3.68
N GLN A 188 -0.58 -8.33 -3.16
CA GLN A 188 -1.12 -7.44 -2.13
C GLN A 188 -2.33 -6.68 -2.68
N GLU A 189 -2.17 -6.05 -3.86
CA GLU A 189 -3.25 -5.36 -4.58
C GLU A 189 -4.46 -6.27 -4.83
N SER A 190 -4.23 -7.51 -5.28
CA SER A 190 -5.33 -8.45 -5.58
C SER A 190 -6.09 -8.88 -4.32
N GLN A 191 -5.41 -9.03 -3.17
CA GLN A 191 -6.05 -9.36 -1.91
C GLN A 191 -6.84 -8.17 -1.35
N ALA A 192 -6.26 -6.96 -1.43
CA ALA A 192 -6.95 -5.72 -1.04
C ALA A 192 -8.19 -5.48 -1.91
N ASP A 193 -8.10 -5.72 -3.23
CA ASP A 193 -9.23 -5.68 -4.17
C ASP A 193 -10.34 -6.67 -3.81
N GLU A 194 -10.00 -7.91 -3.45
CA GLU A 194 -11.00 -8.90 -3.07
C GLU A 194 -11.72 -8.50 -1.77
N ILE A 195 -10.98 -7.98 -0.79
CA ILE A 195 -11.56 -7.49 0.47
C ILE A 195 -12.48 -6.29 0.21
N GLY A 196 -11.99 -5.29 -0.54
CA GLY A 196 -12.78 -4.11 -0.89
C GLY A 196 -14.06 -4.44 -1.65
N LEU A 197 -13.98 -5.36 -2.62
CA LEU A 197 -15.15 -5.82 -3.37
C LEU A 197 -16.17 -6.54 -2.48
N ASN A 198 -15.69 -7.35 -1.53
CA ASN A 198 -16.54 -8.04 -0.57
C ASN A 198 -17.22 -7.06 0.40
N LEU A 199 -16.49 -6.07 0.90
CA LEU A 199 -17.06 -5.03 1.75
C LEU A 199 -18.13 -4.22 1.01
N LEU A 200 -17.85 -3.80 -0.23
CA LEU A 200 -18.82 -3.12 -1.07
C LEU A 200 -20.09 -3.95 -1.26
N TYR A 201 -19.94 -5.26 -1.54
CA TYR A 201 -21.08 -6.17 -1.67
C TYR A 201 -21.88 -6.28 -0.37
N LYS A 202 -21.22 -6.40 0.78
CA LYS A 202 -21.91 -6.50 2.08
C LYS A 202 -22.64 -5.21 2.43
N THR A 203 -22.07 -4.05 2.11
CA THR A 203 -22.68 -2.75 2.40
C THR A 203 -23.91 -2.45 1.53
N TYR A 204 -23.89 -2.79 0.24
CA TYR A 204 -24.97 -2.41 -0.70
C TYR A 204 -25.78 -3.58 -1.28
N GLY A 205 -25.34 -4.83 -1.10
CA GLY A 205 -25.91 -6.02 -1.73
C GLY A 205 -25.64 -6.13 -3.24
N HIS A 206 -24.74 -5.30 -3.78
CA HIS A 206 -24.27 -5.30 -5.16
C HIS A 206 -22.89 -4.63 -5.26
N VAL A 207 -22.21 -4.78 -6.40
CA VAL A 207 -20.85 -4.26 -6.65
C VAL A 207 -20.76 -3.37 -7.89
N ALA A 208 -21.82 -2.60 -8.13
CA ALA A 208 -21.80 -1.59 -9.19
C ALA A 208 -20.74 -0.53 -8.87
N GLY A 209 -20.06 0.05 -9.87
CA GLY A 209 -18.99 1.04 -9.64
C GLY A 209 -17.62 0.45 -9.28
N ALA A 210 -17.54 -0.83 -8.90
CA ALA A 210 -16.31 -1.43 -8.34
C ALA A 210 -15.08 -1.39 -9.27
N THR A 211 -15.29 -1.31 -10.59
CA THR A 211 -14.18 -1.26 -11.57
C THR A 211 -13.97 0.10 -12.19
N ASP A 212 -14.85 1.06 -11.93
CA ASP A 212 -15.05 2.21 -12.81
C ASP A 212 -13.92 3.22 -12.65
N PHE A 213 -13.52 3.51 -11.42
CA PHE A 213 -12.34 4.32 -11.10
C PHE A 213 -11.06 3.75 -11.74
N PHE A 214 -10.75 2.47 -11.52
CA PHE A 214 -9.56 1.83 -12.10
C PHE A 214 -9.60 1.78 -13.62
N ASN A 215 -10.77 1.56 -14.21
CA ASN A 215 -10.96 1.58 -15.66
C ASN A 215 -10.70 2.98 -16.23
N ARG A 216 -11.16 4.04 -15.56
CA ARG A 216 -10.85 5.42 -15.96
C ARG A 216 -9.35 5.72 -15.83
N LEU A 217 -8.72 5.39 -14.69
CA LEU A 217 -7.28 5.56 -14.50
C LEU A 217 -6.46 4.80 -15.56
N SER A 218 -6.87 3.59 -15.95
CA SER A 218 -6.17 2.80 -16.96
C SER A 218 -6.13 3.43 -18.37
N LYS A 219 -7.02 4.40 -18.63
CA LYS A 219 -7.10 5.11 -19.91
C LYS A 219 -6.34 6.43 -19.92
N GLN A 220 -5.92 6.93 -18.75
CA GLN A 220 -5.13 8.15 -18.64
C GLN A 220 -3.66 7.82 -18.96
N LYS A 221 -3.18 8.28 -20.13
CA LYS A 221 -1.84 7.92 -20.65
C LYS A 221 -0.69 8.83 -20.20
N ASN A 222 -0.98 10.02 -19.64
CA ASN A 222 0.00 11.11 -19.49
C ASN A 222 -0.03 11.83 -18.13
N ILE A 223 -0.67 11.26 -17.11
CA ILE A 223 -0.71 11.87 -15.78
C ILE A 223 0.14 10.99 -14.87
N ASP A 224 1.14 11.58 -14.21
CA ASP A 224 1.83 10.95 -13.08
C ASP A 224 0.85 10.95 -11.90
N ILE A 225 0.04 9.89 -11.85
CA ILE A 225 -0.99 9.71 -10.82
C ILE A 225 -0.30 9.01 -9.67
N ALA A 226 -0.12 9.70 -8.55
CA ALA A 226 0.53 9.15 -7.36
C ALA A 226 -0.09 7.82 -6.92
N PHE A 227 -1.42 7.68 -7.03
CA PHE A 227 -2.12 6.41 -6.81
C PHE A 227 -1.57 5.24 -7.65
N LEU A 228 -1.21 5.46 -8.92
CA LEU A 228 -0.66 4.39 -9.77
C LEU A 228 0.80 4.04 -9.44
N SER A 229 1.52 4.97 -8.80
CA SER A 229 2.89 4.73 -8.32
C SER A 229 2.90 3.82 -7.09
N THR A 230 1.88 3.92 -6.23
CA THR A 230 1.72 3.08 -5.04
C THR A 230 0.89 1.81 -5.32
N HIS A 231 -0.13 1.92 -6.18
CA HIS A 231 -1.07 0.87 -6.57
C HIS A 231 -1.01 0.58 -8.09
N PRO A 232 -0.10 -0.29 -8.55
CA PRO A 232 0.17 -0.49 -9.98
C PRO A 232 -0.91 -1.32 -10.71
N ALA A 233 -0.79 -1.33 -12.04
CA ALA A 233 -1.51 -2.22 -12.97
C ALA A 233 -3.06 -2.09 -12.98
N PRO A 234 -3.62 -0.88 -13.19
CA PRO A 234 -5.06 -0.65 -13.10
C PRO A 234 -5.88 -1.49 -14.09
N GLN A 235 -5.39 -1.70 -15.31
CA GLN A 235 -6.09 -2.55 -16.30
C GLN A 235 -6.16 -4.03 -15.86
N GLN A 236 -5.12 -4.53 -15.21
CA GLN A 236 -5.10 -5.91 -14.72
C GLN A 236 -6.03 -6.06 -13.51
N ARG A 237 -6.08 -5.06 -12.62
CA ARG A 237 -7.04 -5.01 -11.50
C ARG A 237 -8.48 -5.07 -12.00
N VAL A 238 -8.84 -4.28 -13.01
CA VAL A 238 -10.18 -4.34 -13.66
C VAL A 238 -10.50 -5.76 -14.14
N LYS A 239 -9.57 -6.43 -14.85
CA LYS A 239 -9.78 -7.81 -15.31
C LYS A 239 -9.97 -8.78 -14.14
N ASN A 240 -9.17 -8.65 -13.09
CA ASN A 240 -9.24 -9.49 -11.89
C ASN A 240 -10.57 -9.31 -11.16
N LEU A 241 -10.99 -8.06 -10.93
CA LEU A 241 -12.27 -7.72 -10.30
C LEU A 241 -13.44 -8.26 -11.12
N GLN A 242 -13.45 -8.05 -12.45
CA GLN A 242 -14.50 -8.58 -13.33
C GLN A 242 -14.60 -10.11 -13.27
N ARG A 243 -13.45 -10.81 -13.21
CA ARG A 243 -13.41 -12.26 -13.02
C ARG A 243 -14.00 -12.64 -11.66
N LEU A 244 -13.61 -11.95 -10.59
CA LEU A 244 -14.07 -12.22 -9.22
C LEU A 244 -15.59 -11.99 -9.08
N ILE A 245 -16.10 -10.90 -9.64
CA ILE A 245 -17.54 -10.57 -9.70
C ILE A 245 -18.33 -11.72 -10.32
N LYS A 246 -17.86 -12.24 -11.47
CA LYS A 246 -18.48 -13.38 -12.15
C LYS A 246 -18.40 -14.65 -11.32
N GLN A 247 -17.23 -14.95 -10.75
CA GLN A 247 -17.00 -16.16 -9.95
C GLN A 247 -17.86 -16.20 -8.69
N LYS A 248 -18.04 -15.06 -8.00
CA LYS A 248 -18.86 -14.96 -6.79
C LYS A 248 -20.35 -14.69 -7.08
N ASN A 249 -20.73 -14.59 -8.35
CA ASN A 249 -22.09 -14.26 -8.79
C ASN A 249 -22.64 -12.99 -8.11
N TYR A 250 -21.79 -11.97 -7.97
CA TYR A 250 -22.19 -10.70 -7.35
C TYR A 250 -23.14 -9.93 -8.26
N LYS A 251 -24.19 -9.38 -7.66
CA LYS A 251 -25.19 -8.58 -8.37
C LYS A 251 -24.57 -7.24 -8.81
N ILE A 252 -24.97 -6.77 -9.98
CA ILE A 252 -24.70 -5.42 -10.48
C ILE A 252 -26.05 -4.69 -10.56
N LYS A 253 -26.11 -3.48 -9.99
CA LYS A 253 -27.29 -2.60 -9.96
C LYS A 253 -26.86 -1.18 -10.36
N ASN A 254 -27.65 -0.17 -10.00
CA ASN A 254 -27.27 1.23 -10.16
C ASN A 254 -26.26 1.64 -9.07
N VAL A 255 -25.39 2.58 -9.39
CA VAL A 255 -24.52 3.23 -8.40
C VAL A 255 -25.29 4.27 -7.59
N PHE A 256 -24.83 4.53 -6.37
CA PHE A 256 -25.25 5.65 -5.55
C PHE A 256 -24.45 6.90 -5.95
N PRO A 257 -25.09 8.07 -6.10
CA PRO A 257 -24.37 9.32 -6.37
C PRO A 257 -23.46 9.66 -5.20
N LEU A 258 -22.40 10.43 -5.45
CA LEU A 258 -21.62 11.01 -4.36
C LEU A 258 -22.52 11.87 -3.44
N PRO A 259 -22.27 11.89 -2.13
CA PRO A 259 -22.84 12.88 -1.22
C PRO A 259 -22.66 14.29 -1.78
N LYS A 260 -23.70 15.13 -1.71
CA LYS A 260 -23.73 16.44 -2.39
C LYS A 260 -22.71 17.43 -1.82
N GLU A 261 -22.26 17.16 -0.62
CA GLU A 261 -21.35 17.97 0.18
C GLU A 261 -19.88 17.52 0.05
N LEU A 262 -19.61 16.52 -0.79
CA LEU A 262 -18.25 16.08 -1.21
C LEU A 262 -17.79 16.80 -2.47
#